data_AF-A0A1Y6F0V8-F1
#
_entry.id   AF-A0A1Y6F0V8-F1
#
_cell.length_a   1.000
_cell.length_b   1.000
_cell.length_c   1.000
_cell.angle_alpha   90.00
_cell.angle_beta   90.00
_cell.angle_gamma   90.00
#
_symmetry.space_group_name_H-M   'P 1'
#
loop_
_entity.id
_entity.type
_entity.pdbx_description
1 polymer ?
#
loop_
_entity_poly.entity_id
_entity_poly.type
_entity_poly.pdbx_seq_one_letter_code
_entity_poly.pdbx_strand_id
1 'polypeptide(L)'
;MPTDHSYPPLPEPLVVGVYDNHTHLDPPPSTGSGNEESEGSEREVLDYLEQLDRASSVGVRGVVQVGGDIESSIWAAEQAAREPRMLAAVAIHPNEAPRYDEAGRLDEALAVIAELATRPRVRAIGETGLDFFRTPEEGRAAQFRSFEAHIEIAKANGLALQIHDRDAHDDVIETLLRVGAPERTVFHCYSGDGAMARICADNGWYMSFAGTVTFKNAENLRDALEVAPRQLLLVETDAPFLTPTPLRGRPNAPYLLPHTLRFMASHLGTDVSMLAAQITSNTELVYGTWDSEPVTAE
;
A
#
# COMPACT_ATOMS: atom_id res chain seq x y z
N MET A 1 -1.22 -20.38 22.99
CA MET A 1 -2.07 -19.37 23.64
C MET A 1 -3.26 -19.13 22.73
N PRO A 2 -4.46 -18.81 23.24
CA PRO A 2 -5.54 -18.36 22.37
C PRO A 2 -5.06 -17.17 21.55
N THR A 3 -5.37 -17.14 20.26
CA THR A 3 -5.07 -16.00 19.40
C THR A 3 -5.89 -14.81 19.89
N ASP A 4 -5.22 -13.72 20.25
CA ASP A 4 -5.88 -12.47 20.60
C ASP A 4 -6.36 -11.80 19.31
N HIS A 5 -7.66 -11.75 19.11
CA HIS A 5 -8.28 -11.15 17.92
C HIS A 5 -8.69 -9.68 18.14
N SER A 6 -8.40 -9.10 19.30
CA SER A 6 -8.73 -7.70 19.59
C SER A 6 -7.69 -6.75 18.98
N TYR A 7 -8.14 -5.57 18.58
CA TYR A 7 -7.25 -4.50 18.14
C TYR A 7 -6.24 -4.10 19.25
N PRO A 8 -4.94 -3.96 18.92
CA PRO A 8 -3.94 -3.54 19.91
C PRO A 8 -4.23 -2.16 20.54
N PRO A 9 -3.70 -1.87 21.74
CA PRO A 9 -3.82 -0.54 22.32
C PRO A 9 -3.10 0.52 21.46
N LEU A 10 -3.48 1.79 21.63
CA LEU A 10 -2.81 2.91 20.97
C LEU A 10 -1.31 2.96 21.38
N PRO A 11 -0.38 3.10 20.43
CA PRO A 11 1.02 3.38 20.76
C PRO A 11 1.23 4.81 21.26
N GLU A 12 2.44 5.07 21.77
CA GLU A 12 2.86 6.44 22.03
C GLU A 12 2.86 7.27 20.73
N PRO A 13 2.17 8.44 20.69
CA PRO A 13 2.11 9.28 19.51
C PRO A 13 3.46 9.70 18.96
N LEU A 14 3.54 9.85 17.65
CA LEU A 14 4.69 10.46 16.98
C LEU A 14 4.71 11.97 17.22
N VAL A 15 5.88 12.53 17.51
CA VAL A 15 6.06 13.98 17.67
C VAL A 15 5.96 14.69 16.34
N VAL A 16 6.56 14.10 15.30
CA VAL A 16 6.43 14.54 13.90
C VAL A 16 5.48 13.57 13.20
N GLY A 17 4.36 14.09 12.71
CA GLY A 17 3.36 13.26 12.06
C GLY A 17 3.81 12.75 10.68
N VAL A 18 3.24 11.63 10.29
CA VAL A 18 3.49 10.92 9.02
C VAL A 18 2.18 10.52 8.36
N TYR A 19 2.25 9.94 7.17
CA TYR A 19 1.11 9.38 6.46
C TYR A 19 1.28 7.87 6.34
N ASP A 20 0.16 7.16 6.34
CA ASP A 20 0.14 5.75 5.95
C ASP A 20 0.10 5.67 4.43
N ASN A 21 1.19 5.22 3.80
CA ASN A 21 1.31 5.22 2.35
C ASN A 21 0.46 4.12 1.70
N HIS A 22 -0.10 3.17 2.47
CA HIS A 22 -0.89 2.07 1.95
C HIS A 22 -1.69 1.36 3.04
N THR A 23 -3.02 1.36 2.90
CA THR A 23 -3.92 0.67 3.85
C THR A 23 -5.25 0.30 3.19
N HIS A 24 -5.92 -0.72 3.73
CA HIS A 24 -7.25 -1.17 3.33
C HIS A 24 -8.24 -0.99 4.48
N LEU A 25 -9.04 0.07 4.40
CA LEU A 25 -10.10 0.41 5.35
C LEU A 25 -11.50 0.05 4.84
N ASP A 26 -11.60 -0.41 3.59
CA ASP A 26 -12.85 -0.85 3.00
C ASP A 26 -13.43 -2.03 3.79
N PRO A 27 -14.77 -2.11 3.91
CA PRO A 27 -15.39 -3.26 4.52
C PRO A 27 -15.00 -4.54 3.76
N PRO A 28 -14.75 -5.66 4.44
CA PRO A 28 -14.45 -6.91 3.76
C PRO A 28 -15.58 -7.22 2.75
N PRO A 29 -15.23 -7.69 1.55
CA PRO A 29 -16.21 -7.92 0.49
C PRO A 29 -17.27 -8.92 0.97
N SER A 30 -18.53 -8.67 0.61
CA SER A 30 -19.63 -9.61 0.90
C SER A 30 -19.45 -10.97 0.22
N THR A 31 -18.53 -11.04 -0.76
CA THR A 31 -18.18 -12.23 -1.54
C THR A 31 -16.66 -12.42 -1.62
N GLY A 32 -16.06 -12.98 -0.56
CA GLY A 32 -14.97 -13.98 -0.66
C GLY A 32 -13.64 -13.65 -1.36
N SER A 33 -13.30 -12.41 -1.71
CA SER A 33 -11.96 -12.09 -2.26
C SER A 33 -10.90 -11.81 -1.19
N GLY A 34 -11.29 -11.67 0.08
CA GLY A 34 -10.35 -11.58 1.20
C GLY A 34 -9.89 -12.97 1.69
N ASN A 35 -8.58 -13.17 1.79
CA ASN A 35 -7.89 -14.26 2.48
C ASN A 35 -8.80 -15.29 3.20
N GLU A 36 -8.89 -16.50 2.64
CA GLU A 36 -9.59 -17.68 3.23
C GLU A 36 -9.14 -18.01 4.67
N GLU A 37 -8.05 -17.42 5.17
CA GLU A 37 -7.63 -17.51 6.58
C GLU A 37 -8.52 -16.73 7.57
N SER A 38 -9.56 -16.03 7.11
CA SER A 38 -10.50 -15.29 7.98
C SER A 38 -11.86 -15.95 8.15
N GLU A 39 -12.12 -17.10 7.51
CA GLU A 39 -13.33 -17.88 7.75
C GLU A 39 -13.28 -18.52 9.15
N GLY A 40 -13.90 -17.87 10.14
CA GLY A 40 -14.25 -18.51 11.41
C GLY A 40 -13.98 -17.73 12.69
N SER A 41 -13.48 -16.49 12.65
CA SER A 41 -13.40 -15.65 13.85
C SER A 41 -14.26 -14.40 13.68
N GLU A 42 -15.22 -14.18 14.59
CA GLU A 42 -15.91 -12.90 14.81
C GLU A 42 -14.85 -11.84 15.17
N ARG A 43 -14.12 -11.33 14.18
CA ARG A 43 -13.19 -10.22 14.38
C ARG A 43 -14.02 -8.97 14.51
N GLU A 44 -13.79 -8.23 15.58
CA GLU A 44 -14.21 -6.83 15.65
C GLU A 44 -13.64 -6.13 14.39
N VAL A 45 -14.50 -5.44 13.65
CA VAL A 45 -14.10 -4.63 12.48
C VAL A 45 -14.35 -3.19 12.88
N LEU A 46 -13.28 -2.39 12.97
CA LEU A 46 -13.40 -0.97 13.23
C LEU A 46 -13.93 -0.29 11.98
N ASP A 47 -14.91 0.59 12.16
CA ASP A 47 -15.34 1.51 11.09
C ASP A 47 -14.15 2.37 10.64
N TYR A 48 -14.09 2.71 9.35
CA TYR A 48 -12.95 3.42 8.79
C TYR A 48 -12.75 4.79 9.46
N LEU A 49 -13.82 5.50 9.86
CA LEU A 49 -13.71 6.77 10.56
C LEU A 49 -13.07 6.58 11.94
N GLU A 50 -13.43 5.51 12.65
CA GLU A 50 -12.81 5.18 13.92
C GLU A 50 -11.32 4.84 13.75
N GLN A 51 -10.96 4.12 12.68
CA GLN A 51 -9.55 3.85 12.36
C GLN A 51 -8.77 5.15 12.10
N LEU A 52 -9.35 6.09 11.34
CA LEU A 52 -8.73 7.39 11.06
C LEU A 52 -8.62 8.29 12.30
N ASP A 53 -9.61 8.24 13.20
CA ASP A 53 -9.57 8.97 14.47
C ASP A 53 -8.45 8.45 15.37
N ARG A 54 -8.34 7.11 15.48
CA ARG A 54 -7.22 6.46 16.19
C ARG A 54 -5.88 6.80 15.56
N ALA A 55 -5.79 6.77 14.23
CA ALA A 55 -4.57 7.11 13.48
C ALA A 55 -4.12 8.56 13.76
N SER A 56 -5.06 9.50 13.68
CA SER A 56 -4.82 10.92 13.96
C SER A 56 -4.31 11.12 15.40
N SER A 57 -4.86 10.39 16.37
CA SER A 57 -4.49 10.50 17.78
C SER A 57 -3.03 10.10 18.08
N VAL A 58 -2.39 9.35 17.18
CA VAL A 58 -1.00 8.87 17.33
C VAL A 58 -0.03 9.49 16.33
N GLY A 59 -0.45 10.54 15.62
CA GLY A 59 0.40 11.27 14.67
C GLY A 59 0.41 10.71 13.25
N VAL A 60 -0.52 9.82 12.89
CA VAL A 60 -0.76 9.44 11.49
C VAL A 60 -1.81 10.40 10.92
N ARG A 61 -1.36 11.34 10.09
CA ARG A 61 -2.13 12.52 9.66
C ARG A 61 -3.13 12.24 8.55
N GLY A 62 -2.94 11.14 7.83
CA GLY A 62 -3.77 10.71 6.71
C GLY A 62 -3.26 9.41 6.13
N VAL A 63 -4.03 8.84 5.21
CA VAL A 63 -3.78 7.53 4.62
C VAL A 63 -4.03 7.51 3.12
N VAL A 64 -3.30 6.68 2.38
CA VAL A 64 -3.66 6.28 1.02
C VAL A 64 -4.47 4.99 1.14
N GLN A 65 -5.78 5.10 0.89
CA GLN A 65 -6.69 3.96 0.82
C GLN A 65 -6.56 3.26 -0.51
N VAL A 66 -6.42 1.94 -0.49
CA VAL A 66 -6.15 1.15 -1.69
C VAL A 66 -7.34 0.27 -2.06
N GLY A 67 -7.80 0.41 -3.31
CA GLY A 67 -8.75 -0.52 -3.94
C GLY A 67 -8.03 -1.56 -4.80
N GLY A 68 -8.46 -2.81 -4.71
CA GLY A 68 -7.87 -3.95 -5.44
C GLY A 68 -8.81 -4.60 -6.47
N ASP A 69 -10.06 -4.15 -6.53
CA ASP A 69 -11.07 -4.56 -7.50
C ASP A 69 -11.95 -3.35 -7.88
N ILE A 70 -12.96 -3.56 -8.73
CA ILE A 70 -13.85 -2.47 -9.18
C ILE A 70 -14.56 -1.84 -7.98
N GLU A 71 -15.17 -2.66 -7.13
CA GLU A 71 -16.02 -2.23 -6.02
C GLU A 71 -15.23 -1.46 -4.96
N SER A 72 -14.09 -1.99 -4.52
CA SER A 72 -13.19 -1.35 -3.55
C SER A 72 -12.53 -0.09 -4.13
N SER A 73 -12.21 -0.06 -5.43
CA SER A 73 -11.67 1.14 -6.08
C SER A 73 -12.69 2.27 -6.18
N ILE A 74 -13.95 1.96 -6.48
CA ILE A 74 -15.04 2.94 -6.45
C ILE A 74 -15.19 3.47 -5.02
N TRP A 75 -15.24 2.59 -4.03
CA TRP A 75 -15.36 2.98 -2.63
C TRP A 75 -14.21 3.88 -2.19
N ALA A 76 -12.97 3.54 -2.53
CA ALA A 76 -11.77 4.32 -2.21
C ALA A 76 -11.86 5.74 -2.78
N ALA A 77 -12.21 5.87 -4.06
CA ALA A 77 -12.37 7.16 -4.71
C ALA A 77 -13.51 8.00 -4.10
N GLU A 78 -14.65 7.37 -3.77
CA GLU A 78 -15.77 8.04 -3.11
C GLU A 78 -15.43 8.51 -1.70
N GLN A 79 -14.71 7.71 -0.91
CA GLN A 79 -14.28 8.11 0.43
C GLN A 79 -13.26 9.25 0.37
N ALA A 80 -12.25 9.13 -0.50
CA ALA A 80 -11.23 10.17 -0.65
C ALA A 80 -11.84 11.52 -1.07
N ALA A 81 -12.93 11.52 -1.83
CA ALA A 81 -13.64 12.75 -2.21
C ALA A 81 -14.30 13.49 -1.03
N ARG A 82 -14.59 12.78 0.08
CA ARG A 82 -15.33 13.34 1.24
C ARG A 82 -14.59 13.29 2.58
N GLU A 83 -13.49 12.55 2.67
CA GLU A 83 -12.70 12.42 3.88
C GLU A 83 -11.34 13.12 3.69
N PRO A 84 -11.12 14.30 4.33
CA PRO A 84 -9.90 15.08 4.13
C PRO A 84 -8.62 14.34 4.52
N ARG A 85 -8.70 13.30 5.36
CA ARG A 85 -7.58 12.44 5.77
C ARG A 85 -7.27 11.29 4.80
N MET A 86 -8.02 11.14 3.71
CA MET A 86 -7.82 10.07 2.73
C MET A 86 -7.43 10.61 1.35
N LEU A 87 -6.45 9.96 0.74
CA LEU A 87 -6.28 9.88 -0.71
C LEU A 87 -6.60 8.46 -1.17
N ALA A 88 -6.86 8.29 -2.46
CA ALA A 88 -7.19 6.98 -3.03
C ALA A 88 -6.10 6.48 -3.99
N ALA A 89 -5.89 5.17 -3.94
CA ALA A 89 -5.27 4.37 -4.99
C ALA A 89 -6.32 3.41 -5.56
N VAL A 90 -6.34 3.26 -6.88
CA VAL A 90 -7.32 2.41 -7.59
C VAL A 90 -6.62 1.46 -8.55
N ALA A 91 -6.99 0.19 -8.54
CA ALA A 91 -6.44 -0.82 -9.45
C ALA A 91 -7.28 -2.11 -9.47
N ILE A 92 -6.87 -3.02 -10.35
CA ILE A 92 -7.15 -4.45 -10.25
C ILE A 92 -5.89 -5.17 -9.76
N HIS A 93 -5.98 -5.72 -8.55
CA HIS A 93 -4.93 -6.46 -7.86
C HIS A 93 -4.49 -7.69 -8.71
N PRO A 94 -3.19 -8.09 -8.69
CA PRO A 94 -2.71 -9.24 -9.46
C PRO A 94 -3.49 -10.54 -9.24
N ASN A 95 -3.98 -10.78 -8.03
CA ASN A 95 -4.83 -11.94 -7.73
C ASN A 95 -6.28 -11.85 -8.25
N GLU A 96 -6.78 -10.65 -8.56
CA GLU A 96 -8.12 -10.47 -9.15
C GLU A 96 -8.08 -10.42 -10.68
N ALA A 97 -6.97 -9.97 -11.28
CA ALA A 97 -6.82 -9.87 -12.73
C ALA A 97 -7.13 -11.18 -13.48
N PRO A 98 -6.65 -12.37 -13.06
CA PRO A 98 -7.02 -13.65 -13.68
C PRO A 98 -8.54 -13.92 -13.62
N ARG A 99 -9.20 -13.60 -12.49
CA ARG A 99 -10.64 -13.84 -12.31
C ARG A 99 -11.47 -12.96 -13.25
N TYR A 100 -11.10 -11.69 -13.38
CA TYR A 100 -11.74 -10.80 -14.35
C TYR A 100 -11.48 -11.26 -15.79
N ASP A 101 -10.28 -11.76 -16.10
CA ASP A 101 -9.95 -12.23 -17.45
C ASP A 101 -10.71 -13.49 -17.84
N GLU A 102 -10.77 -14.48 -16.95
CA GLU A 102 -11.57 -15.70 -17.13
C GLU A 102 -13.06 -15.39 -17.33
N ALA A 103 -13.57 -14.36 -16.65
CA ALA A 103 -14.93 -13.88 -16.81
C ALA A 103 -15.14 -13.04 -18.09
N GLY A 104 -14.10 -12.72 -18.86
CA GLY A 104 -14.14 -11.84 -20.03
C GLY A 104 -14.42 -10.38 -19.69
N ARG A 105 -14.10 -9.95 -18.46
CA ARG A 105 -14.40 -8.63 -17.88
C ARG A 105 -13.16 -7.79 -17.56
N LEU A 106 -11.95 -8.27 -17.83
CA LEU A 106 -10.73 -7.52 -17.51
C LEU A 106 -10.67 -6.15 -18.22
N ASP A 107 -11.08 -6.07 -19.49
CA ASP A 107 -11.10 -4.79 -20.21
C ASP A 107 -12.15 -3.80 -19.64
N GLU A 108 -13.29 -4.31 -19.17
CA GLU A 108 -14.31 -3.52 -18.44
C GLU A 108 -13.71 -2.97 -17.14
N ALA A 109 -13.06 -3.83 -16.37
CA ALA A 109 -12.44 -3.47 -15.09
C ALA A 109 -11.37 -2.39 -15.28
N LEU A 110 -10.47 -2.57 -16.25
CA LEU A 110 -9.42 -1.59 -16.58
C LEU A 110 -10.01 -0.25 -17.07
N ALA A 111 -11.13 -0.28 -17.80
CA ALA A 111 -11.81 0.94 -18.22
C ALA A 111 -12.40 1.72 -17.02
N VAL A 112 -12.93 1.02 -16.02
CA VAL A 112 -13.38 1.65 -14.76
C VAL A 112 -12.20 2.27 -14.02
N ILE A 113 -11.08 1.56 -13.88
CA ILE A 113 -9.87 2.12 -13.24
C ILE A 113 -9.39 3.37 -13.98
N ALA A 114 -9.39 3.36 -15.32
CA ALA A 114 -9.02 4.52 -16.12
C ALA A 114 -9.96 5.73 -15.90
N GLU A 115 -11.26 5.51 -15.69
CA GLU A 115 -12.20 6.58 -15.32
C GLU A 115 -11.90 7.12 -13.91
N LEU A 116 -11.75 6.23 -12.93
CA LEU A 116 -11.47 6.60 -11.54
C LEU A 116 -10.16 7.37 -11.41
N ALA A 117 -9.14 7.04 -12.21
CA ALA A 117 -7.86 7.75 -12.27
C ALA A 117 -7.99 9.25 -12.58
N THR A 118 -9.10 9.69 -13.16
CA THR A 118 -9.35 11.11 -13.47
C THR A 118 -9.99 11.88 -12.32
N ARG A 119 -10.42 11.18 -11.26
CA ARG A 119 -11.15 11.80 -10.15
C ARG A 119 -10.22 12.61 -9.25
N PRO A 120 -10.73 13.70 -8.64
CA PRO A 120 -9.98 14.43 -7.63
C PRO A 120 -9.59 13.51 -6.48
N ARG A 121 -8.42 13.75 -5.90
CA ARG A 121 -7.84 12.98 -4.76
C ARG A 121 -7.57 11.49 -5.00
N VAL A 122 -7.79 10.96 -6.21
CA VAL A 122 -7.15 9.72 -6.67
C VAL A 122 -5.72 10.05 -7.07
N ARG A 123 -4.75 9.56 -6.30
CA ARG A 123 -3.34 9.98 -6.41
C ARG A 123 -2.38 8.84 -6.76
N ALA A 124 -2.89 7.62 -6.84
CA ALA A 124 -2.13 6.47 -7.32
C ALA A 124 -2.99 5.51 -8.13
N ILE A 125 -2.32 4.79 -9.02
CA ILE A 125 -2.80 3.56 -9.61
C ILE A 125 -2.15 2.42 -8.84
N GLY A 126 -2.96 1.68 -8.11
CA GLY A 126 -2.49 0.57 -7.32
C GLY A 126 -3.50 0.11 -6.26
N GLU A 127 -3.31 -1.08 -5.70
CA GLU A 127 -2.15 -1.93 -5.98
C GLU A 127 -2.33 -2.81 -7.23
N THR A 128 -1.34 -2.77 -8.11
CA THR A 128 -1.21 -3.63 -9.29
C THR A 128 0.13 -4.37 -9.20
N GLY A 129 0.54 -5.12 -10.21
CA GLY A 129 1.84 -5.82 -10.21
C GLY A 129 1.69 -7.30 -10.45
N LEU A 130 2.52 -8.11 -9.80
CA LEU A 130 2.60 -9.56 -10.02
C LEU A 130 2.65 -10.31 -8.68
N ASP A 131 1.88 -11.39 -8.58
CA ASP A 131 1.86 -12.31 -7.43
C ASP A 131 1.90 -13.76 -7.92
N PHE A 132 3.09 -14.35 -7.95
CA PHE A 132 3.30 -15.73 -8.39
C PHE A 132 3.13 -16.75 -7.26
N PHE A 133 2.97 -16.28 -6.03
CA PHE A 133 2.70 -17.13 -4.87
C PHE A 133 1.25 -17.63 -4.88
N ARG A 134 0.30 -16.77 -5.25
CA ARG A 134 -1.14 -17.10 -5.26
C ARG A 134 -1.71 -17.43 -6.63
N THR A 135 -1.02 -17.03 -7.69
CA THR A 135 -1.52 -17.22 -9.06
C THR A 135 -0.74 -18.31 -9.78
N PRO A 136 -1.43 -19.39 -10.22
CA PRO A 136 -0.80 -20.43 -11.01
C PRO A 136 -0.38 -19.92 -12.39
N GLU A 137 0.45 -20.67 -13.11
CA GLU A 137 1.09 -20.23 -14.35
C GLU A 137 0.07 -19.75 -15.41
N GLU A 138 -1.07 -20.44 -15.52
CA GLU A 138 -2.16 -20.12 -16.45
C GLU A 138 -2.78 -18.73 -16.22
N GLY A 139 -2.76 -18.22 -14.98
CA GLY A 139 -3.31 -16.90 -14.64
C GLY A 139 -2.32 -15.75 -14.83
N ARG A 140 -1.02 -16.04 -14.99
CA ARG A 140 0.03 -15.00 -15.02
C ARG A 140 -0.09 -14.07 -16.21
N ALA A 141 -0.54 -14.56 -17.36
CA ALA A 141 -0.74 -13.73 -18.55
C ALA A 141 -1.74 -12.57 -18.29
N ALA A 142 -2.78 -12.81 -17.50
CA ALA A 142 -3.73 -11.78 -17.11
C ALA A 142 -3.09 -10.76 -16.14
N GLN A 143 -2.21 -11.19 -15.24
CA GLN A 143 -1.46 -10.28 -14.37
C GLN A 143 -0.58 -9.32 -15.18
N PHE A 144 0.23 -9.83 -16.13
CA PHE A 144 1.06 -8.98 -16.98
C PHE A 144 0.22 -7.99 -17.79
N ARG A 145 -0.87 -8.44 -18.42
CA ARG A 145 -1.78 -7.54 -19.16
C ARG A 145 -2.36 -6.46 -18.27
N SER A 146 -2.82 -6.83 -17.07
CA SER A 146 -3.34 -5.86 -16.10
C SER A 146 -2.25 -4.89 -15.67
N PHE A 147 -1.07 -5.37 -15.29
CA PHE A 147 0.03 -4.55 -14.80
C PHE A 147 0.50 -3.53 -15.84
N GLU A 148 0.70 -3.96 -17.09
CA GLU A 148 1.06 -3.06 -18.19
C GLU A 148 -0.01 -2.00 -18.46
N ALA A 149 -1.30 -2.39 -18.42
CA ALA A 149 -2.39 -1.43 -18.58
C ALA A 149 -2.42 -0.39 -17.43
N HIS A 150 -2.22 -0.81 -16.19
CA HIS A 150 -2.13 0.10 -15.05
C HIS A 150 -0.93 1.05 -15.13
N ILE A 151 0.22 0.56 -15.61
CA ILE A 151 1.40 1.39 -15.89
C ILE A 151 1.05 2.49 -16.92
N GLU A 152 0.33 2.16 -18.00
CA GLU A 152 -0.12 3.15 -18.98
C GLU A 152 -1.12 4.16 -18.39
N ILE A 153 -2.09 3.70 -17.59
CA ILE A 153 -3.06 4.58 -16.91
C ILE A 153 -2.34 5.56 -15.98
N ALA A 154 -1.35 5.09 -15.21
CA ALA A 154 -0.57 5.92 -14.29
C ALA A 154 0.22 7.00 -15.06
N LYS A 155 0.90 6.62 -16.15
CA LYS A 155 1.62 7.54 -17.03
C LYS A 155 0.69 8.59 -17.65
N ALA A 156 -0.45 8.16 -18.17
CA ALA A 156 -1.40 9.05 -18.86
C ALA A 156 -1.99 10.12 -17.94
N ASN A 157 -2.15 9.82 -16.65
CA ASN A 157 -2.74 10.73 -15.66
C ASN A 157 -1.69 11.41 -14.76
N GLY A 158 -0.41 11.09 -14.92
CA GLY A 158 0.64 11.59 -14.02
C GLY A 158 0.38 11.21 -12.57
N LEU A 159 -0.04 9.97 -12.32
CA LEU A 159 -0.27 9.43 -10.98
C LEU A 159 0.91 8.58 -10.53
N ALA A 160 1.03 8.38 -9.22
CA ALA A 160 1.94 7.37 -8.69
C ALA A 160 1.48 5.97 -9.09
N LEU A 161 2.40 5.02 -9.18
CA LEU A 161 2.11 3.60 -9.33
C LEU A 161 2.50 2.88 -8.04
N GLN A 162 1.58 2.11 -7.45
CA GLN A 162 1.88 1.22 -6.32
C GLN A 162 1.87 -0.23 -6.78
N ILE A 163 3.00 -0.90 -6.55
CA ILE A 163 3.29 -2.24 -7.05
C ILE A 163 3.29 -3.23 -5.90
N HIS A 164 2.39 -4.20 -5.99
CA HIS A 164 2.46 -5.47 -5.28
C HIS A 164 3.40 -6.40 -6.02
N ASP A 165 4.36 -6.93 -5.28
CA ASP A 165 5.37 -7.85 -5.80
C ASP A 165 5.59 -9.00 -4.81
N ARG A 166 5.23 -10.20 -5.26
CA ARG A 166 5.38 -11.42 -4.48
C ARG A 166 5.82 -12.60 -5.34
N ASP A 167 7.01 -13.12 -5.02
CA ASP A 167 7.69 -14.19 -5.77
C ASP A 167 7.85 -13.86 -7.27
N ALA A 168 7.91 -12.57 -7.63
CA ALA A 168 7.89 -12.09 -9.01
C ALA A 168 8.86 -10.89 -9.26
N HIS A 169 9.86 -10.69 -8.40
CA HIS A 169 10.74 -9.51 -8.40
C HIS A 169 11.36 -9.21 -9.76
N ASP A 170 11.96 -10.22 -10.39
CA ASP A 170 12.64 -10.06 -11.67
C ASP A 170 11.65 -9.69 -12.78
N ASP A 171 10.47 -10.32 -12.82
CA ASP A 171 9.43 -10.06 -13.81
C ASP A 171 8.80 -8.67 -13.67
N VAL A 172 8.63 -8.19 -12.43
CA VAL A 172 8.17 -6.82 -12.14
C VAL A 172 9.18 -5.82 -12.67
N ILE A 173 10.46 -5.99 -12.33
CA ILE A 173 11.55 -5.09 -12.76
C ILE A 173 11.70 -5.12 -14.28
N GLU A 174 11.72 -6.30 -14.90
CA GLU A 174 11.81 -6.45 -16.36
C GLU A 174 10.64 -5.73 -17.05
N THR A 175 9.42 -5.88 -16.52
CA THR A 175 8.24 -5.21 -17.07
C THR A 175 8.40 -3.69 -16.99
N LEU A 176 8.74 -3.14 -15.83
CA LEU A 176 8.96 -1.70 -15.65
C LEU A 176 10.02 -1.14 -16.60
N LEU A 177 11.13 -1.85 -16.77
CA LEU A 177 12.20 -1.44 -17.69
C LEU A 177 11.77 -1.54 -19.16
N ARG A 178 11.00 -2.57 -19.52
CA ARG A 178 10.53 -2.80 -20.89
C ARG A 178 9.48 -1.78 -21.32
N VAL A 179 8.46 -1.54 -20.48
CA VAL A 179 7.34 -0.65 -20.83
C VAL A 179 7.53 0.80 -20.40
N GLY A 180 8.55 1.06 -19.58
CA GLY A 180 8.83 2.38 -19.01
C GLY A 180 8.00 2.63 -17.76
N ALA A 181 8.66 2.61 -16.60
CA ALA A 181 8.07 2.91 -15.31
C ALA A 181 7.49 4.34 -15.25
N PRO A 182 6.36 4.55 -14.54
CA PRO A 182 5.90 5.88 -14.19
C PRO A 182 6.94 6.64 -13.35
N GLU A 183 6.96 7.97 -13.46
CA GLU A 183 7.91 8.84 -12.75
C GLU A 183 7.93 8.59 -11.24
N ARG A 184 6.75 8.32 -10.67
CA ARG A 184 6.56 8.00 -9.25
C ARG A 184 6.14 6.55 -9.14
N THR A 185 7.11 5.66 -9.02
CA THR A 185 6.91 4.22 -8.87
C THR A 185 7.24 3.81 -7.44
N VAL A 186 6.31 3.14 -6.76
CA VAL A 186 6.40 2.70 -5.38
C VAL A 186 6.28 1.18 -5.34
N PHE A 187 7.29 0.52 -4.81
CA PHE A 187 7.18 -0.88 -4.38
C PHE A 187 6.53 -0.87 -3.00
N HIS A 188 5.22 -1.17 -2.98
CA HIS A 188 4.47 -1.29 -1.73
C HIS A 188 4.84 -2.62 -1.06
N CYS A 189 4.68 -2.65 0.26
CA CYS A 189 5.04 -3.72 1.16
C CYS A 189 6.36 -4.37 0.76
N TYR A 190 7.40 -3.53 0.59
CA TYR A 190 8.66 -3.90 -0.05
C TYR A 190 9.16 -5.25 0.49
N SER A 191 9.31 -6.21 -0.41
CA SER A 191 9.52 -7.63 -0.10
C SER A 191 10.89 -8.15 -0.55
N GLY A 192 11.62 -7.37 -1.37
CA GLY A 192 12.92 -7.71 -1.93
C GLY A 192 14.09 -7.63 -0.95
N ASP A 193 15.30 -7.85 -1.47
CA ASP A 193 16.55 -7.79 -0.71
C ASP A 193 17.35 -6.50 -0.99
N GLY A 194 18.57 -6.42 -0.45
CA GLY A 194 19.47 -5.29 -0.69
C GLY A 194 19.98 -5.15 -2.13
N ALA A 195 19.92 -6.19 -2.96
CA ALA A 195 20.27 -6.08 -4.37
C ALA A 195 19.13 -5.40 -5.14
N MET A 196 17.89 -5.84 -4.92
CA MET A 196 16.71 -5.18 -5.49
C MET A 196 16.58 -3.72 -5.01
N ALA A 197 16.93 -3.41 -3.77
CA ALA A 197 16.87 -2.03 -3.25
C ALA A 197 17.84 -1.09 -3.99
N ARG A 198 18.99 -1.61 -4.46
CA ARG A 198 19.92 -0.84 -5.30
C ARG A 198 19.35 -0.62 -6.69
N ILE A 199 18.66 -1.60 -7.27
CA ILE A 199 17.95 -1.44 -8.54
C ILE A 199 16.88 -0.34 -8.41
N CYS A 200 16.08 -0.37 -7.34
CA CYS A 200 15.11 0.69 -7.06
C CYS A 200 15.81 2.05 -6.93
N ALA A 201 16.93 2.12 -6.20
CA ALA A 201 17.70 3.35 -6.05
C ALA A 201 18.23 3.91 -7.38
N ASP A 202 18.78 3.05 -8.25
CA ASP A 202 19.33 3.44 -9.55
C ASP A 202 18.25 3.98 -10.50
N ASN A 203 16.99 3.54 -10.32
CA ASN A 203 15.85 3.97 -11.12
C ASN A 203 14.98 5.05 -10.43
N GLY A 204 15.34 5.48 -9.21
CA GLY A 204 14.55 6.46 -8.45
C GLY A 204 13.20 5.94 -7.97
N TRP A 205 13.04 4.62 -7.83
CA TRP A 205 11.82 3.99 -7.34
C TRP A 205 11.78 4.00 -5.81
N TYR A 206 10.60 4.30 -5.27
CA TYR A 206 10.35 4.35 -3.84
C TYR A 206 10.11 2.95 -3.28
N MET A 207 10.50 2.75 -2.02
CA MET A 207 10.33 1.49 -1.28
C MET A 207 9.54 1.80 -0.01
N SER A 208 8.32 1.29 0.06
CA SER A 208 7.45 1.44 1.22
C SER A 208 7.58 0.22 2.12
N PHE A 209 7.91 0.45 3.39
CA PHE A 209 8.11 -0.62 4.37
C PHE A 209 6.89 -0.76 5.28
N ALA A 210 6.29 -1.95 5.26
CA ALA A 210 5.22 -2.35 6.16
C ALA A 210 5.75 -3.01 7.45
N GLY A 211 4.85 -3.50 8.30
CA GLY A 211 5.19 -4.13 9.58
C GLY A 211 6.10 -5.37 9.47
N THR A 212 6.21 -5.98 8.28
CA THR A 212 7.09 -7.12 7.99
C THR A 212 8.55 -6.86 8.30
N VAL A 213 9.04 -5.62 8.15
CA VAL A 213 10.44 -5.25 8.47
C VAL A 213 10.80 -5.54 9.92
N THR A 214 9.80 -5.52 10.81
CA THR A 214 9.96 -5.81 12.24
C THR A 214 10.03 -7.32 12.55
N PHE A 215 9.76 -8.18 11.58
CA PHE A 215 9.70 -9.62 11.81
C PHE A 215 11.10 -10.21 11.94
N LYS A 216 11.24 -11.17 12.86
CA LYS A 216 12.52 -11.81 13.18
C LYS A 216 13.24 -12.36 11.94
N ASN A 217 12.49 -12.95 11.01
CA ASN A 217 13.02 -13.59 9.80
C ASN A 217 13.19 -12.64 8.59
N ALA A 218 12.88 -11.35 8.72
CA ALA A 218 12.95 -10.38 7.62
C ALA A 218 14.32 -9.66 7.57
N GLU A 219 15.42 -10.42 7.57
CA GLU A 219 16.77 -9.86 7.49
C GLU A 219 17.02 -9.18 6.15
N ASN A 220 16.53 -9.78 5.06
CA ASN A 220 16.55 -9.20 3.71
C ASN A 220 15.94 -7.78 3.65
N LEU A 221 14.84 -7.53 4.37
CA LEU A 221 14.20 -6.21 4.41
C LEU A 221 15.05 -5.18 5.18
N ARG A 222 15.75 -5.63 6.23
CA ARG A 222 16.67 -4.78 6.99
C ARG A 222 17.92 -4.44 6.18
N ASP A 223 18.45 -5.40 5.44
CA ASP A 223 19.56 -5.18 4.51
C ASP A 223 19.17 -4.18 3.42
N ALA A 224 17.95 -4.31 2.87
CA ALA A 224 17.38 -3.35 1.92
C ALA A 224 17.26 -1.94 2.52
N LEU A 225 16.71 -1.84 3.74
CA LEU A 225 16.54 -0.56 4.45
C LEU A 225 17.89 0.15 4.68
N GLU A 226 18.97 -0.58 4.94
CA GLU A 226 20.30 0.00 5.15
C GLU A 226 20.88 0.65 3.89
N VAL A 227 20.73 -0.02 2.74
CA VAL A 227 21.32 0.39 1.46
C VAL A 227 20.46 1.39 0.69
N ALA A 228 19.16 1.43 0.98
CA ALA A 228 18.21 2.35 0.35
C ALA A 228 18.54 3.82 0.67
N PRO A 229 18.54 4.71 -0.34
CA PRO A 229 18.61 6.16 -0.12
C PRO A 229 17.41 6.63 0.69
N ARG A 230 17.64 7.48 1.70
CA ARG A 230 16.59 7.92 2.65
C ARG A 230 15.48 8.72 1.94
N GLN A 231 15.79 9.37 0.83
CA GLN A 231 14.81 10.10 0.00
C GLN A 231 13.85 9.20 -0.81
N LEU A 232 14.09 7.88 -0.84
CA LEU A 232 13.25 6.90 -1.53
C LEU A 232 12.51 5.97 -0.55
N LEU A 233 12.63 6.21 0.76
CA LEU A 233 11.96 5.44 1.79
C LEU A 233 10.56 5.99 2.06
N LEU A 234 9.58 5.07 2.14
CA LEU A 234 8.23 5.31 2.63
C LEU A 234 7.89 4.31 3.75
N VAL A 235 6.75 4.51 4.41
CA VAL A 235 6.27 3.63 5.49
C VAL A 235 4.76 3.45 5.39
N GLU A 236 4.28 2.25 5.70
CA GLU A 236 2.85 1.94 5.65
C GLU A 236 2.45 0.88 6.66
N THR A 237 1.16 0.58 6.72
CA THR A 237 0.64 -0.52 7.51
C THR A 237 0.33 -1.77 6.70
N ASP A 238 -0.20 -1.61 5.48
CA ASP A 238 -0.89 -2.69 4.76
C ASP A 238 -1.99 -3.32 5.63
N ALA A 239 -2.66 -2.50 6.45
CA ALA A 239 -3.75 -2.97 7.29
C ALA A 239 -4.91 -3.50 6.42
N PRO A 240 -5.63 -4.55 6.85
CA PRO A 240 -5.60 -5.18 8.18
C PRO A 240 -4.51 -6.26 8.37
N PHE A 241 -3.59 -6.41 7.42
CA PHE A 241 -2.55 -7.44 7.41
C PHE A 241 -1.27 -7.00 8.13
N LEU A 242 -0.34 -7.94 8.31
CA LEU A 242 1.08 -7.65 8.62
C LEU A 242 1.38 -6.82 9.88
N THR A 243 0.55 -6.95 10.93
CA THR A 243 0.74 -6.24 12.21
C THR A 243 2.18 -6.35 12.74
N PRO A 244 2.84 -5.20 13.02
CA PRO A 244 4.25 -5.20 13.41
C PRO A 244 4.50 -5.89 14.76
N THR A 245 5.72 -6.40 14.95
CA THR A 245 6.19 -6.93 16.24
C THR A 245 6.22 -5.80 17.29
N PRO A 246 5.78 -6.03 18.54
CA PRO A 246 5.42 -7.31 19.18
C PRO A 246 3.95 -7.72 19.07
N LEU A 247 3.16 -7.07 18.21
CA LEU A 247 1.70 -7.25 18.11
C LEU A 247 1.28 -8.24 17.02
N ARG A 248 2.26 -8.92 16.39
CA ARG A 248 2.04 -9.87 15.29
C ARG A 248 0.98 -10.93 15.64
N GLY A 249 0.07 -11.17 14.71
CA GLY A 249 -1.03 -12.13 14.84
C GLY A 249 -2.36 -11.51 15.30
N ARG A 250 -2.36 -10.23 15.69
CA ARG A 250 -3.57 -9.41 15.93
C ARG A 250 -3.95 -8.63 14.67
N PRO A 251 -5.16 -8.07 14.55
CA PRO A 251 -5.52 -7.17 13.45
C PRO A 251 -4.61 -5.94 13.38
N ASN A 252 -4.26 -5.51 12.16
CA ASN A 252 -3.52 -4.27 11.94
C ASN A 252 -4.49 -3.10 11.68
N ALA A 253 -4.00 -1.87 11.81
CA ALA A 253 -4.72 -0.63 11.50
C ALA A 253 -3.73 0.52 11.33
N PRO A 254 -4.08 1.62 10.63
CA PRO A 254 -3.18 2.76 10.40
C PRO A 254 -2.54 3.32 11.68
N TYR A 255 -3.25 3.29 12.81
CA TYR A 255 -2.72 3.78 14.09
C TYR A 255 -1.55 2.94 14.65
N LEU A 256 -1.22 1.79 14.05
CA LEU A 256 -0.06 0.97 14.43
C LEU A 256 1.21 1.29 13.64
N LEU A 257 1.13 2.13 12.62
CA LEU A 257 2.28 2.62 11.84
C LEU A 257 3.45 3.15 12.70
N PRO A 258 3.23 3.85 13.85
CA PRO A 258 4.32 4.28 14.72
C PRO A 258 5.26 3.15 15.16
N HIS A 259 4.78 1.90 15.27
CA HIS A 259 5.65 0.76 15.58
C HIS A 259 6.65 0.47 14.45
N THR A 260 6.18 0.45 13.21
CA THR A 260 7.03 0.24 12.02
C THR A 260 8.06 1.36 11.90
N LEU A 261 7.62 2.61 12.00
CA LEU A 261 8.51 3.77 11.86
C LEU A 261 9.59 3.82 12.97
N ARG A 262 9.21 3.55 14.23
CA ARG A 262 10.18 3.50 15.35
C ARG A 262 11.18 2.35 15.17
N PHE A 263 10.73 1.20 14.66
CA PHE A 263 11.62 0.10 14.34
C PHE A 263 12.62 0.49 13.24
N MET A 264 12.16 1.09 12.14
CA MET A 264 13.03 1.56 11.06
C MET A 264 14.07 2.57 11.58
N ALA A 265 13.64 3.56 12.38
CA ALA A 265 14.54 4.56 12.95
C ALA A 265 15.61 3.93 13.87
N SER A 266 15.20 3.00 14.73
CA SER A 266 16.10 2.23 15.60
C SER A 266 17.11 1.41 14.82
N HIS A 267 16.66 0.70 13.76
CA HIS A 267 17.52 -0.09 12.89
C HIS A 267 18.54 0.78 12.16
N LEU A 268 18.11 1.93 11.64
CA LEU A 268 18.96 2.88 10.94
C LEU A 268 19.85 3.74 11.86
N GLY A 269 19.72 3.62 13.18
CA GLY A 269 20.47 4.43 14.15
C GLY A 269 20.17 5.93 14.06
N THR A 270 18.94 6.32 13.70
CA THR A 270 18.50 7.71 13.55
C THR A 270 17.38 8.07 14.53
N ASP A 271 17.23 9.36 14.81
CA ASP A 271 16.06 9.86 15.53
C ASP A 271 14.77 9.63 14.73
N VAL A 272 13.71 9.20 15.42
CA VAL A 272 12.41 8.89 14.78
C VAL A 272 11.75 10.13 14.19
N SER A 273 11.93 11.31 14.79
CA SER A 273 11.33 12.57 14.31
C SER A 273 12.03 13.04 13.02
N MET A 274 13.34 12.83 12.93
CA MET A 274 14.12 13.09 11.71
C MET A 274 13.67 12.16 10.57
N LEU A 275 13.52 10.86 10.84
CA LEU A 275 13.05 9.91 9.82
C LEU A 275 11.60 10.21 9.42
N ALA A 276 10.74 10.54 10.39
CA ALA A 276 9.36 10.95 10.15
C ALA A 276 9.28 12.16 9.21
N ALA A 277 10.07 13.21 9.47
CA ALA A 277 10.09 14.41 8.63
C ALA A 277 10.54 14.09 7.19
N GLN A 278 11.57 13.25 7.04
CA GLN A 278 12.04 12.83 5.71
C GLN A 278 10.98 12.02 4.96
N ILE A 279 10.42 10.99 5.60
CA ILE A 279 9.41 10.13 4.97
C ILE A 279 8.15 10.93 4.62
N THR A 280 7.71 11.83 5.50
CA THR A 280 6.63 12.77 5.20
C THR A 280 6.90 13.58 3.93
N SER A 281 8.10 14.15 3.80
CA SER A 281 8.48 14.90 2.59
C SER A 281 8.49 14.00 1.35
N ASN A 282 8.97 12.75 1.48
CA ASN A 282 8.97 11.79 0.38
C ASN A 282 7.53 11.44 -0.05
N THR A 283 6.64 11.15 0.91
CA THR A 283 5.22 10.88 0.64
C THR A 283 4.57 12.04 -0.11
N GLU A 284 4.80 13.28 0.32
CA GLU A 284 4.22 14.46 -0.34
C GLU A 284 4.77 14.68 -1.76
N LEU A 285 6.02 14.27 -2.04
CA LEU A 285 6.58 14.26 -3.40
C LEU A 285 5.91 13.20 -4.29
N VAL A 286 5.50 12.07 -3.72
CA VAL A 286 4.83 10.98 -4.47
C VAL A 286 3.36 11.30 -4.73
N TYR A 287 2.59 11.56 -3.68
CA TYR A 287 1.12 11.64 -3.77
C TYR A 287 0.58 13.07 -3.80
N GLY A 288 1.43 14.06 -3.52
CA GLY A 288 1.01 15.43 -3.22
C GLY A 288 0.55 15.58 -1.77
N THR A 289 -0.11 16.70 -1.47
CA THR A 289 -0.59 17.01 -0.11
C THR A 289 -2.10 16.73 0.02
N TRP A 290 -2.52 16.31 1.21
CA TRP A 290 -3.94 16.03 1.52
C TRP A 290 -4.81 17.30 1.50
N ASP A 291 -4.21 18.49 1.55
CA ASP A 291 -4.91 19.78 1.52
C ASP A 291 -4.95 20.40 0.11
N SER A 292 -4.32 19.78 -0.90
CA SER A 292 -4.23 20.35 -2.25
C SER A 292 -5.58 20.43 -2.99
N GLU A 293 -6.51 19.54 -2.65
CA GLU A 293 -7.89 19.53 -3.15
C GLU A 293 -8.83 19.40 -1.94
N PRO A 294 -9.20 20.53 -1.30
CA PRO A 294 -10.00 20.49 -0.09
C PRO A 294 -11.34 19.82 -0.36
N VAL A 295 -11.76 18.95 0.57
CA VAL A 295 -13.10 18.38 0.54
C VAL A 295 -14.12 19.52 0.68
N THR A 296 -15.03 19.63 -0.28
CA THR A 296 -16.16 20.54 -0.19
C THR A 296 -17.30 19.85 0.55
N ALA A 297 -17.79 20.46 1.63
CA ALA A 297 -19.05 20.03 2.23
C ALA A 297 -20.19 20.32 1.25
N GLU A 298 -20.86 19.28 0.76
CA GLU A 298 -22.18 19.40 0.13
C GLU A 298 -23.29 19.54 1.18
#